data_AF-A0A381L9C4-F1
#
_entry.id   AF-A0A381L9C4-F1
#
_cell.length_a   1.000
_cell.length_b   1.000
_cell.length_c   1.000
_cell.angle_alpha   90.00
_cell.angle_beta   90.00
_cell.angle_gamma   90.00
#
_symmetry.space_group_name_H-M   'P 1'
#
loop_
_entity.id
_entity.type
_entity.pdbx_description
1 polymer ?
#
loop_
_entity_poly.entity_id
_entity_poly.type
_entity_poly.pdbx_seq_one_letter_code
_entity_poly.pdbx_strand_id
1 'polypeptide(L)'
;IMLMVSPVAAWAIIVLSCASRKNTAAPLDLLFILIIMTVTQSILLIDGELYKSGVFVCLPALFAAGAVVNILVMPMREPSLSSQGISPPFSKPTAELRSPEDNITVWQFMSVSWISPLLYLGSKRQLNDEDVWSLGYEFKHRIIFEKFRDMKGSILQRLLAANWPDLCIITGLGLIELCASIFL
;
A
#
# COMPACT_ATOMS: atom_id res chain seq x y z
N ILE A 1 -1.08 36.28 3.63
CA ILE A 1 0.23 35.73 4.06
C ILE A 1 0.04 34.68 5.17
N MET A 2 -0.51 35.02 6.35
CA MET A 2 -0.72 34.04 7.44
C MET A 2 -1.54 32.80 7.05
N LEU A 3 -2.61 32.96 6.26
CA LEU A 3 -3.44 31.86 5.73
C LEU A 3 -2.70 30.92 4.76
N MET A 4 -1.63 31.38 4.11
CA MET A 4 -0.86 30.59 3.12
C MET A 4 0.41 29.95 3.69
N VAL A 5 0.93 30.48 4.80
CA VAL A 5 2.07 29.90 5.52
C VAL A 5 1.66 28.62 6.25
N SER A 6 0.40 28.51 6.68
CA SER A 6 -0.17 27.36 7.39
C SER A 6 0.00 26.03 6.61
N PRO A 7 -0.42 25.90 5.34
CA PRO A 7 -0.24 24.65 4.60
C PRO A 7 1.23 24.30 4.36
N VAL A 8 2.08 25.24 3.93
CA VAL A 8 3.50 24.97 3.64
C VAL A 8 4.23 24.41 4.86
N ALA A 9 4.01 25.01 6.03
CA ALA A 9 4.63 24.56 7.29
C ALA A 9 4.13 23.17 7.69
N ALA A 10 2.82 22.91 7.56
CA ALA A 10 2.25 21.58 7.83
C ALA A 10 2.85 20.50 6.91
N TRP A 11 2.98 20.78 5.61
CA TRP A 11 3.58 19.86 4.64
C TRP A 11 5.06 19.60 4.91
N ALA A 12 5.83 20.63 5.27
CA ALA A 12 7.22 20.47 5.65
C ALA A 12 7.38 19.57 6.88
N ILE A 13 6.51 19.74 7.90
CA ILE A 13 6.50 18.90 9.11
C ILE A 13 6.12 17.45 8.77
N ILE A 14 5.13 17.24 7.90
CA ILE A 14 4.71 15.90 7.46
C ILE A 14 5.83 15.20 6.69
N VAL A 15 6.45 15.87 5.73
CA VAL A 15 7.59 15.31 4.96
C VAL A 15 8.74 14.98 5.89
N LEU A 16 9.08 15.88 6.82
CA LEU A 16 10.15 15.64 7.78
C LEU A 16 9.82 14.47 8.72
N SER A 17 8.56 14.34 9.15
CA SER A 17 8.09 13.23 9.97
C SER A 17 8.11 11.90 9.22
N CYS A 18 7.76 11.90 7.94
CA CYS A 18 7.83 10.71 7.08
C CYS A 18 9.29 10.32 6.79
N ALA A 19 10.15 11.29 6.49
CA ALA A 19 11.58 11.06 6.28
C ALA A 19 12.27 10.52 7.56
N SER A 20 11.82 10.96 8.73
CA SER A 20 12.33 10.47 10.02
C SER A 20 11.85 9.05 10.36
N ARG A 21 10.80 8.55 9.70
CA ARG A 21 10.23 7.20 9.90
C ARG A 21 10.74 6.16 8.90
N LYS A 22 11.87 6.41 8.23
CA LYS A 22 12.47 5.56 7.18
C LYS A 22 12.59 4.05 7.54
N ASN A 23 12.57 3.71 8.83
CA ASN A 23 12.72 2.34 9.34
C ASN A 23 11.47 1.78 10.04
N THR A 24 10.28 2.33 9.82
CA THR A 24 9.02 1.79 10.37
C THR A 24 8.16 1.21 9.25
N ALA A 25 7.32 0.22 9.58
CA ALA A 25 6.31 -0.29 8.66
C ALA A 25 5.47 0.87 8.09
N ALA A 26 5.15 0.79 6.79
CA ALA A 26 4.48 1.89 6.09
C ALA A 26 3.12 2.24 6.73
N PRO A 27 2.88 3.50 7.15
CA PRO A 27 1.61 3.92 7.73
C PRO A 27 0.57 4.13 6.61
N LEU A 28 -0.14 3.06 6.23
CA LEU A 28 -1.14 3.09 5.15
C LEU A 28 -2.28 4.10 5.41
N ASP A 29 -2.69 4.27 6.67
CA ASP A 29 -3.71 5.25 7.06
C ASP A 29 -3.29 6.68 6.70
N LEU A 30 -1.99 6.98 6.86
CA LEU A 30 -1.44 8.28 6.51
C LEU A 30 -1.40 8.48 5.00
N LEU A 31 -1.13 7.43 4.22
CA LEU A 31 -1.12 7.48 2.76
C LEU A 31 -2.48 7.96 2.23
N PHE A 32 -3.58 7.42 2.76
CA PHE A 32 -4.93 7.78 2.31
C PHE A 32 -5.25 9.27 2.57
N ILE A 33 -4.92 9.76 3.77
CA ILE A 33 -5.09 11.17 4.13
C ILE A 33 -4.25 12.07 3.22
N LEU A 34 -2.99 11.68 2.95
CA LEU A 34 -2.09 12.45 2.09
C LEU A 34 -2.57 12.50 0.64
N ILE A 35 -3.13 11.40 0.11
CA ILE A 35 -3.71 11.37 -1.23
C ILE A 35 -4.88 12.35 -1.32
N ILE A 36 -5.85 12.28 -0.40
CA ILE A 36 -7.01 13.19 -0.38
C ILE A 36 -6.54 14.65 -0.30
N MET A 37 -5.61 14.95 0.61
CA MET A 37 -5.09 16.30 0.76
C MET A 37 -4.35 16.79 -0.50
N THR A 38 -3.56 15.94 -1.16
CA THR A 38 -2.87 16.27 -2.42
C THR A 38 -3.87 16.56 -3.54
N VAL A 39 -4.94 15.76 -3.65
CA VAL A 39 -6.02 15.97 -4.63
C VAL A 39 -6.69 17.31 -4.40
N THR A 40 -7.07 17.63 -3.15
CA THR A 40 -7.68 18.93 -2.81
C THR A 40 -6.76 20.10 -3.17
N GLN A 41 -5.46 20.02 -2.87
CA GLN A 41 -4.51 21.08 -3.25
C GLN A 41 -4.34 21.20 -4.77
N SER A 42 -4.43 20.08 -5.50
CA SER A 42 -4.35 20.07 -6.96
C SER A 42 -5.58 20.70 -7.62
N ILE A 43 -6.77 20.49 -7.06
CA ILE A 43 -8.01 21.14 -7.52
C ILE A 43 -7.91 22.66 -7.32
N LEU A 44 -7.44 23.10 -6.16
CA LEU A 44 -7.24 24.53 -5.87
C LEU A 44 -6.19 25.19 -6.77
N LEU A 45 -5.20 24.43 -7.25
CA LEU A 45 -4.23 24.88 -8.25
C LEU A 45 -4.87 25.13 -9.62
N ILE A 46 -5.84 24.29 -10.01
CA ILE A 46 -6.52 24.38 -11.30
C ILE A 46 -7.51 25.55 -11.34
N ASP A 47 -8.15 25.87 -10.21
CA ASP A 47 -9.21 26.90 -10.10
C ASP A 47 -8.68 28.35 -10.21
N GLY A 48 -7.36 28.56 -10.31
CA GLY A 48 -6.75 29.80 -10.83
C GLY A 48 -6.85 31.08 -9.96
N GLU A 49 -7.79 31.17 -9.01
CA GLU A 49 -8.03 32.36 -8.17
C GLU A 49 -6.84 32.70 -7.24
N LEU A 50 -5.93 31.77 -6.99
CA LEU A 50 -4.82 31.88 -6.03
C LEU A 50 -3.44 32.10 -6.69
N TYR A 51 -3.39 32.53 -7.95
CA TYR A 51 -2.16 32.63 -8.77
C TYR A 51 -1.20 33.76 -8.36
N LYS A 52 -1.61 34.74 -7.53
CA LYS A 52 -0.76 35.90 -7.18
C LYS A 52 0.47 35.55 -6.33
N SER A 53 0.64 34.30 -5.90
CA SER A 53 1.82 33.84 -5.17
C SER A 53 2.17 32.40 -5.54
N GLY A 54 2.57 32.17 -6.80
CA GLY A 54 2.85 30.83 -7.34
C GLY A 54 3.79 29.95 -6.50
N VAL A 55 4.75 30.56 -5.80
CA VAL A 55 5.67 29.83 -4.89
C VAL A 55 4.92 29.15 -3.74
N PHE A 56 3.89 29.79 -3.18
CA PHE A 56 3.15 29.27 -2.02
C PHE A 56 2.17 28.16 -2.38
N VAL A 57 1.87 27.97 -3.67
CA VAL A 57 0.96 26.90 -4.12
C VAL A 57 1.74 25.72 -4.71
N CYS A 58 2.85 25.97 -5.41
CA CYS A 58 3.69 24.89 -5.95
C CYS A 58 4.45 24.12 -4.86
N LEU A 59 4.97 24.79 -3.83
CA LEU A 59 5.75 24.13 -2.77
C LEU A 59 4.97 23.07 -1.98
N PRO A 60 3.73 23.35 -1.49
CA PRO A 60 2.88 22.34 -0.87
C PRO A 60 2.65 21.10 -1.73
N ALA A 61 2.35 21.28 -3.02
CA ALA A 61 2.09 20.17 -3.93
C ALA A 61 3.33 19.28 -4.11
N LEU A 62 4.51 19.90 -4.23
CA LEU A 62 5.79 19.16 -4.31
C LEU A 62 6.10 18.39 -3.02
N PHE A 63 5.88 19.01 -1.85
CA PHE A 63 6.05 18.32 -0.57
C PHE A 63 5.06 17.17 -0.38
N ALA A 64 3.80 17.38 -0.77
CA ALA A 64 2.77 16.35 -0.71
C ALA A 64 3.11 15.15 -1.60
N ALA A 65 3.50 15.41 -2.87
CA ALA A 65 3.98 14.37 -3.78
C ALA A 65 5.22 13.65 -3.23
N GLY A 66 6.17 14.39 -2.65
CA GLY A 66 7.35 13.83 -2.00
C GLY A 66 7.01 12.93 -0.80
N ALA A 67 6.03 13.31 0.03
CA ALA A 67 5.56 12.48 1.14
C ALA A 67 4.92 11.18 0.65
N VAL A 68 4.09 11.26 -0.39
CA VAL A 68 3.49 10.07 -1.02
C VAL A 68 4.57 9.14 -1.54
N VAL A 69 5.53 9.64 -2.33
CA VAL A 69 6.64 8.84 -2.87
C VAL A 69 7.46 8.19 -1.75
N ASN A 70 7.74 8.90 -0.66
CA ASN A 70 8.45 8.32 0.48
C ASN A 70 7.70 7.12 1.08
N ILE A 71 6.39 7.24 1.28
CA ILE A 71 5.57 6.13 1.81
C ILE A 71 5.50 4.98 0.80
N LEU A 72 5.41 5.27 -0.50
CA LEU A 72 5.40 4.26 -1.56
C LEU A 72 6.66 3.38 -1.57
N VAL A 73 7.81 3.95 -1.19
CA VAL A 73 9.10 3.24 -1.12
C VAL A 73 9.31 2.56 0.25
N MET A 74 8.50 2.87 1.27
CA MET A 74 8.61 2.21 2.57
C MET A 74 8.24 0.72 2.49
N PRO A 75 8.92 -0.16 3.26
CA PRO A 75 8.56 -1.57 3.36
C PRO A 75 7.22 -1.73 4.07
N MET A 76 6.40 -2.68 3.61
CA MET A 76 5.17 -3.07 4.32
C MET A 76 5.45 -3.89 5.57
N ARG A 77 6.54 -4.67 5.53
CA ARG A 77 7.03 -5.45 6.67
C ARG A 77 7.76 -4.53 7.66
N GLU A 78 7.61 -4.82 8.95
CA GLU A 78 8.40 -4.16 9.98
C GLU A 78 9.91 -4.46 9.79
N PRO A 79 10.78 -3.43 9.64
CA PRO A 79 12.21 -3.63 9.36
C PRO A 79 13.00 -4.30 10.50
N SER A 80 12.45 -4.32 11.71
CA SER A 80 13.04 -4.99 12.88
C SER A 80 12.97 -6.52 12.78
N LEU A 81 12.05 -7.06 11.96
CA LEU A 81 11.86 -8.49 11.81
C LEU A 81 12.87 -9.08 10.81
N SER A 82 13.38 -10.27 11.13
CA SER A 82 14.26 -11.01 10.23
C SER A 82 13.56 -11.28 8.88
N SER A 83 14.31 -11.03 7.81
CA SER A 83 13.93 -11.35 6.42
C SER A 83 14.40 -12.75 6.00
N GLN A 84 14.92 -13.55 6.93
CA GLN A 84 15.43 -14.88 6.65
C GLN A 84 14.33 -15.81 6.13
N GLY A 85 14.65 -16.55 5.07
CA GLY A 85 13.70 -17.46 4.40
C GLY A 85 12.61 -16.75 3.60
N ILE A 86 12.81 -15.49 3.21
CA ILE A 86 11.95 -14.75 2.28
C ILE A 86 12.76 -14.50 1.00
N SER A 87 12.15 -14.75 -0.16
CA SER A 87 12.78 -14.46 -1.44
C SER A 87 12.91 -12.94 -1.62
N PRO A 88 14.08 -12.40 -1.99
CA PRO A 88 14.17 -10.99 -2.37
C PRO A 88 13.25 -10.68 -3.55
N PRO A 89 12.67 -9.47 -3.64
CA PRO A 89 11.90 -9.09 -4.82
C PRO A 89 12.77 -9.16 -6.08
N PHE A 90 12.17 -9.58 -7.19
CA PHE A 90 12.85 -9.76 -8.50
C PHE A 90 13.92 -10.86 -8.56
N SER A 91 14.12 -11.64 -7.49
CA SER A 91 15.00 -12.81 -7.50
C SER A 91 14.37 -14.01 -8.22
N LYS A 92 15.19 -15.02 -8.56
CA LYS A 92 14.71 -16.26 -9.17
C LYS A 92 13.75 -16.96 -8.18
N PRO A 93 12.53 -17.33 -8.62
CA PRO A 93 11.61 -18.11 -7.80
C PRO A 93 12.19 -19.45 -7.36
N THR A 94 11.92 -19.85 -6.11
CA THR A 94 12.33 -21.14 -5.55
C THR A 94 11.41 -21.57 -4.41
N ALA A 95 11.14 -22.88 -4.33
CA ALA A 95 10.30 -23.48 -3.29
C ALA A 95 10.88 -23.35 -1.87
N GLU A 96 12.20 -23.20 -1.74
CA GLU A 96 12.87 -23.11 -0.43
C GLU A 96 12.59 -21.78 0.30
N LEU A 97 12.25 -20.74 -0.46
CA LEU A 97 12.02 -19.40 0.07
C LEU A 97 10.53 -19.06 0.04
N ARG A 98 10.10 -18.24 1.00
CA ARG A 98 8.74 -17.69 1.02
C ARG A 98 8.57 -16.61 -0.03
N SER A 99 7.32 -16.41 -0.43
CA SER A 99 6.91 -15.36 -1.37
C SER A 99 7.55 -14.01 -1.02
N PRO A 100 8.09 -13.28 -2.02
CA PRO A 100 8.61 -11.93 -1.81
C PRO A 100 7.54 -10.96 -1.30
N GLU A 101 6.25 -11.29 -1.45
CA GLU A 101 5.12 -10.55 -0.86
C GLU A 101 5.27 -10.30 0.66
N ASP A 102 5.93 -11.21 1.39
CA ASP A 102 6.18 -11.05 2.83
C ASP A 102 7.16 -9.89 3.14
N ASN A 103 7.86 -9.33 2.13
CA ASN A 103 8.87 -8.27 2.29
C ASN A 103 9.03 -7.39 1.03
N ILE A 104 7.97 -6.67 0.67
CA ILE A 104 7.95 -5.71 -0.45
C ILE A 104 7.56 -4.31 0.00
N THR A 105 7.83 -3.32 -0.85
CA THR A 105 7.38 -1.94 -0.64
C THR A 105 5.89 -1.78 -0.97
N VAL A 106 5.27 -0.71 -0.46
CA VAL A 106 3.87 -0.38 -0.78
C VAL A 106 3.65 -0.25 -2.29
N TRP A 107 4.59 0.39 -2.99
CA TRP A 107 4.54 0.50 -4.46
C TRP A 107 4.64 -0.86 -5.15
N GLN A 108 5.54 -1.73 -4.71
CA GLN A 108 5.71 -3.06 -5.29
C GLN A 108 4.45 -3.91 -5.08
N PHE A 109 3.80 -3.80 -3.92
CA PHE A 109 2.53 -4.46 -3.64
C PHE A 109 1.42 -3.96 -4.57
N MET A 110 1.20 -2.65 -4.65
CA MET A 110 0.13 -2.07 -5.48
C MET A 110 0.32 -2.32 -6.97
N SER A 111 1.56 -2.29 -7.46
CA SER A 111 1.88 -2.56 -8.88
C SER A 111 1.95 -4.05 -9.21
N VAL A 112 1.89 -4.94 -8.20
CA VAL A 112 2.08 -6.38 -8.35
C VAL A 112 3.39 -6.74 -9.08
N SER A 113 4.39 -5.85 -9.01
CA SER A 113 5.63 -5.98 -9.80
C SER A 113 6.50 -7.15 -9.35
N TRP A 114 6.36 -7.59 -8.09
CA TRP A 114 7.11 -8.69 -7.50
C TRP A 114 6.84 -10.06 -8.17
N ILE A 115 5.72 -10.23 -8.88
CA ILE A 115 5.40 -11.47 -9.62
C ILE A 115 6.21 -11.58 -10.93
N SER A 116 6.83 -10.50 -11.41
CA SER A 116 7.53 -10.44 -12.69
C SER A 116 8.51 -11.60 -12.96
N PRO A 117 9.37 -12.06 -12.03
CA PRO A 117 10.28 -13.19 -12.26
C PRO A 117 9.55 -14.50 -12.56
N LEU A 118 8.39 -14.72 -11.93
CA LEU A 118 7.58 -15.91 -12.13
C LEU A 118 6.92 -15.89 -13.52
N LEU A 119 6.41 -14.73 -13.95
CA LEU A 119 5.88 -14.54 -15.31
C LEU A 119 6.97 -14.73 -16.36
N TYR A 120 8.16 -14.18 -16.11
CA TYR A 120 9.30 -14.35 -17.02
C TYR A 120 9.68 -15.83 -17.13
N LEU A 121 9.81 -16.55 -16.01
CA LEU A 121 10.16 -17.96 -16.03
C LEU A 121 9.07 -18.81 -16.71
N GLY A 122 7.80 -18.54 -16.40
CA GLY A 122 6.65 -19.19 -17.02
C GLY A 122 6.52 -18.92 -18.52
N SER A 123 7.02 -17.76 -19.01
CA SER A 123 7.08 -17.46 -20.44
C SER A 123 8.17 -18.26 -21.18
N LYS A 124 9.20 -18.71 -20.46
CA LYS A 124 10.33 -19.46 -21.04
C LYS A 124 10.11 -20.96 -21.01
N ARG A 125 9.44 -21.47 -19.98
CA ARG A 125 9.18 -22.89 -19.79
C ARG A 125 8.02 -23.13 -18.83
N GLN A 126 7.52 -24.36 -18.82
CA GLN A 126 6.57 -24.80 -17.81
C GLN A 126 7.18 -24.71 -16.41
N LEU A 127 6.40 -24.17 -15.47
CA LEU A 127 6.76 -24.05 -14.07
C LEU A 127 6.50 -25.38 -13.36
N ASN A 128 7.46 -25.81 -12.55
CA ASN A 128 7.33 -26.94 -11.64
C ASN A 128 7.22 -26.44 -10.20
N ASP A 129 6.91 -27.35 -9.26
CA ASP A 129 6.79 -27.02 -7.84
C ASP A 129 8.07 -26.42 -7.23
N GLU A 130 9.23 -26.75 -7.79
CA GLU A 130 10.54 -26.18 -7.39
C GLU A 130 10.73 -24.72 -7.83
N ASP A 131 9.97 -24.27 -8.83
CA ASP A 131 10.07 -22.96 -9.48
C ASP A 131 9.03 -21.96 -8.99
N VAL A 132 8.29 -22.31 -7.94
CA VAL A 132 7.31 -21.43 -7.31
C VAL A 132 7.73 -21.15 -5.89
N TRP A 133 7.44 -19.94 -5.40
CA TRP A 133 7.71 -19.63 -4.00
C TRP A 133 6.82 -20.44 -3.06
N SER A 134 7.32 -20.72 -1.87
CA SER A 134 6.46 -21.20 -0.79
C SER A 134 5.51 -20.09 -0.32
N LEU A 135 4.35 -20.50 0.18
CA LEU A 135 3.28 -19.59 0.59
C LEU A 135 3.77 -18.59 1.67
N GLY A 136 3.34 -17.33 1.52
CA GLY A 136 3.60 -16.26 2.49
C GLY A 136 3.14 -16.63 3.90
N TYR A 137 3.76 -16.03 4.92
CA TYR A 137 3.55 -16.42 6.33
C TYR A 137 2.08 -16.33 6.77
N GLU A 138 1.41 -15.23 6.42
CA GLU A 138 0.04 -14.95 6.84
C GLU A 138 -0.99 -15.92 6.23
N PHE A 139 -0.68 -16.48 5.05
CA PHE A 139 -1.59 -17.38 4.33
C PHE A 139 -1.41 -18.86 4.70
N LYS A 140 -0.49 -19.17 5.62
CA LYS A 140 -0.30 -20.55 6.07
C LYS A 140 -1.54 -21.04 6.83
N HIS A 141 -2.09 -22.18 6.41
CA HIS A 141 -3.28 -22.81 6.98
C HIS A 141 -3.26 -22.87 8.52
N ARG A 142 -2.10 -23.17 9.10
CA ARG A 142 -1.92 -23.22 10.54
C ARG A 142 -2.27 -21.89 11.23
N ILE A 143 -1.79 -20.77 10.68
CA ILE A 143 -2.01 -19.44 11.25
C ILE A 143 -3.48 -19.05 11.12
N ILE A 144 -4.09 -19.30 9.95
CA ILE A 144 -5.52 -19.01 9.72
C ILE A 144 -6.39 -19.84 10.66
N PHE A 145 -6.10 -21.13 10.81
CA PHE A 145 -6.85 -22.03 11.68
C PHE A 145 -6.73 -21.66 13.15
N GLU A 146 -5.53 -21.29 13.60
CA GLU A 146 -5.29 -20.80 14.97
C GLU A 146 -6.08 -19.50 15.23
N LYS A 147 -5.95 -18.49 14.35
CA LYS A 147 -6.74 -17.25 14.42
C LYS A 147 -8.24 -17.52 14.40
N PHE A 148 -8.70 -18.46 13.57
CA PHE A 148 -10.10 -18.83 13.49
C PHE A 148 -10.59 -19.43 14.81
N ARG A 149 -9.82 -20.38 15.39
CA ARG A 149 -10.15 -21.08 16.63
C ARG A 149 -10.32 -20.15 17.84
N ASP A 150 -9.54 -19.08 17.90
CA ASP A 150 -9.58 -18.13 19.02
C ASP A 150 -10.80 -17.20 18.99
N MET A 151 -11.49 -17.08 17.85
CA MET A 151 -12.74 -16.32 17.75
C MET A 151 -13.91 -17.04 18.44
N LYS A 152 -14.62 -16.33 19.32
CA LYS A 152 -15.80 -16.82 20.04
C LYS A 152 -17.08 -16.53 19.25
N GLY A 153 -18.09 -17.42 19.35
CA GLY A 153 -19.42 -17.22 18.76
C GLY A 153 -19.85 -18.31 17.79
N SER A 154 -20.96 -18.08 17.08
CA SER A 154 -21.47 -19.00 16.06
C SER A 154 -20.56 -19.04 14.82
N ILE A 155 -20.66 -20.09 14.00
CA ILE A 155 -19.84 -20.24 12.79
C ILE A 155 -20.04 -19.05 11.83
N LEU A 156 -21.29 -18.62 11.65
CA LEU A 156 -21.61 -17.47 10.79
C LEU A 156 -21.02 -16.16 11.34
N GLN A 157 -21.07 -15.93 12.65
CA GLN A 157 -20.47 -14.75 13.27
C GLN A 157 -18.95 -14.74 13.11
N ARG A 158 -18.29 -15.89 13.29
CA ARG A 158 -16.83 -16.02 13.13
C ARG A 158 -16.40 -15.82 11.68
N LEU A 159 -17.15 -16.38 10.73
CA LEU A 159 -16.89 -16.19 9.31
C LEU A 159 -17.04 -14.72 8.91
N LEU A 160 -18.13 -14.07 9.34
CA LEU A 160 -18.38 -12.67 9.02
C LEU A 160 -17.33 -11.76 9.68
N ALA A 161 -16.97 -12.02 10.94
CA ALA A 161 -15.98 -11.23 11.66
C ALA A 161 -14.56 -11.38 11.07
N ALA A 162 -14.19 -12.56 10.58
CA ALA A 162 -12.88 -12.78 9.96
C ALA A 162 -12.74 -12.10 8.59
N ASN A 163 -13.81 -12.05 7.80
CA ASN A 163 -13.79 -11.57 6.41
C ASN A 163 -14.47 -10.21 6.22
N TRP A 164 -14.85 -9.52 7.30
CA TRP A 164 -15.57 -8.25 7.20
C TRP A 164 -14.82 -7.18 6.38
N PRO A 165 -13.48 -7.02 6.48
CA PRO A 165 -12.77 -6.01 5.70
C PRO A 165 -12.86 -6.30 4.21
N ASP A 166 -12.70 -7.57 3.81
CA ASP A 166 -12.79 -8.00 2.42
C ASP A 166 -14.20 -7.76 1.84
N LEU A 167 -15.24 -8.07 2.62
CA LEU A 167 -16.62 -7.81 2.24
C LEU A 167 -16.89 -6.32 2.04
N CYS A 168 -16.36 -5.46 2.92
CA CYS A 168 -16.49 -4.02 2.80
C CYS A 168 -15.78 -3.49 1.55
N ILE A 169 -14.56 -3.95 1.26
CA ILE A 169 -13.78 -3.53 0.10
C ILE A 169 -14.50 -3.95 -1.20
N ILE A 170 -14.90 -5.22 -1.31
CA ILE A 170 -15.58 -5.73 -2.52
C ILE A 170 -16.90 -5.00 -2.77
N THR A 171 -17.69 -4.79 -1.71
CA THR A 171 -18.97 -4.06 -1.82
C THR A 171 -18.73 -2.61 -2.22
N GLY A 172 -17.76 -1.93 -1.62
CA GLY A 172 -17.41 -0.55 -1.94
C GLY A 172 -16.93 -0.38 -3.39
N LEU A 173 -16.03 -1.26 -3.86
CA LEU A 173 -15.56 -1.26 -5.25
C LEU A 173 -16.71 -1.50 -6.22
N GLY A 174 -17.60 -2.45 -5.93
CA GLY A 174 -18.78 -2.73 -6.76
C GLY A 174 -19.75 -1.54 -6.84
N LEU A 175 -19.92 -0.78 -5.76
CA LEU A 175 -20.72 0.45 -5.78
C LEU A 175 -20.07 1.54 -6.64
N ILE A 176 -18.75 1.71 -6.55
CA ILE A 176 -18.00 2.66 -7.37
C ILE A 176 -18.11 2.28 -8.86
N GLU A 177 -17.97 0.99 -9.19
CA GLU A 177 -18.15 0.48 -10.54
C GLU A 177 -19.56 0.74 -11.07
N LEU A 178 -20.59 0.46 -10.25
CA LEU A 178 -21.98 0.74 -10.61
C LEU A 178 -22.18 2.24 -10.87
N CYS A 179 -21.70 3.10 -9.98
CA CYS A 179 -21.78 4.55 -10.18
C CYS A 179 -21.08 4.97 -11.48
N ALA A 180 -19.83 4.53 -11.69
CA ALA A 180 -19.09 4.85 -12.91
C ALA A 180 -19.82 4.40 -14.18
N SER A 181 -20.41 3.20 -14.17
CA SER A 181 -21.17 2.66 -15.31
C SER A 181 -22.47 3.41 -15.62
N ILE A 182 -23.04 4.13 -14.64
CA ILE A 182 -24.25 4.95 -14.84
C ILE A 182 -23.90 6.30 -15.50
N PHE A 183 -22.68 6.81 -15.26
CA PHE A 183 -22.23 8.12 -15.78
C PHE A 183 -21.48 8.05 -17.12
N LEU A 184 -21.11 6.85 -17.60
CA LEU A 184 -20.31 6.60 -18.81
C LEU A 184 -21.18 5.95 -19.89
#